data_AF-A0A3N5SH04-F1
#
_entry.id   AF-A0A3N5SH04-F1
#
_cell.length_a   1.000
_cell.length_b   1.000
_cell.length_c   1.000
_cell.angle_alpha   90.00
_cell.angle_beta   90.00
_cell.angle_gamma   90.00
#
_symmetry.space_group_name_H-M   'P 1'
#
loop_
_entity.id
_entity.type
_entity.pdbx_description
1 polymer ?
#
loop_
_entity_poly.entity_id
_entity_poly.type
_entity_poly.pdbx_seq_one_letter_code
_entity_poly.pdbx_strand_id
1 'polypeptide(L)'
;MTTNTPRSLDDQYIEFVPRTAHIFRNYPQLEALRYTFFKNYVVGHKALGWKDIARHWVRPMLFRNRHTEEPIDQADVLIRVEGRRETSVDSVVRVAQELIGRGVNVKLLASAARVAQLGVPYLEFQYPASTTPPPWAAQAWEAFCDAYPDLRDPALQRTFDYALAKNQGLYDELNRVFDRVQPKLVILWATQMPVGAAMAVIARERGITCLLLQHGILQPFFTPLIADYMITWGRSSNQTLVDLGVPDDRLIPLGSPRHDSMFPQDGKEARQQFLDALGLPDRPTLAFFSNGNDLVRNGVAPLECALWLEAAAA
;
A
#
# COMPACT_ATOMS: atom_id res chain seq x y z
N MET A 1 26.94 -17.93 25.96
CA MET A 1 26.74 -17.78 24.50
C MET A 1 25.44 -17.04 24.30
N THR A 2 25.48 -15.74 24.03
CA THR A 2 24.29 -14.97 23.63
C THR A 2 23.97 -15.36 22.20
N THR A 3 22.92 -16.15 22.00
CA THR A 3 22.39 -16.42 20.67
C THR A 3 21.92 -15.10 20.10
N ASN A 4 22.62 -14.58 19.09
CA ASN A 4 22.14 -13.44 18.30
C ASN A 4 20.90 -13.90 17.55
N THR A 5 19.73 -13.74 18.17
CA THR A 5 18.46 -13.95 17.50
C THR A 5 18.41 -12.97 16.33
N PRO A 6 18.19 -13.43 15.09
CA PRO A 6 18.09 -12.54 13.94
C PRO A 6 16.97 -11.53 14.18
N ARG A 7 17.27 -10.25 13.94
CA ARG A 7 16.31 -9.16 14.12
C ARG A 7 15.14 -9.32 13.16
N SER A 8 13.93 -9.02 13.64
CA SER A 8 12.75 -9.03 12.77
C SER A 8 12.84 -7.94 11.70
N LEU A 9 12.07 -8.09 10.61
CA LEU A 9 11.95 -7.03 9.59
C LEU A 9 11.34 -5.74 10.18
N ASP A 10 10.46 -5.88 11.15
CA ASP A 10 9.78 -4.79 11.83
C ASP A 10 10.82 -3.96 12.63
N ASP A 11 11.70 -4.62 13.39
CA ASP A 11 12.78 -3.95 14.13
C ASP A 11 13.77 -3.22 13.21
N GLN A 12 14.12 -3.86 12.09
CA GLN A 12 15.02 -3.27 11.09
C GLN A 12 14.36 -2.07 10.41
N TYR A 13 13.04 -2.11 10.17
CA TYR A 13 12.32 -1.01 9.54
C TYR A 13 12.20 0.21 10.47
N ILE A 14 11.97 -0.02 11.77
CA ILE A 14 11.91 1.05 12.79
C ILE A 14 13.22 1.85 12.82
N GLU A 15 14.38 1.21 12.63
CA GLU A 15 15.66 1.91 12.54
C GLU A 15 15.89 2.56 11.17
N PHE A 16 15.41 1.93 10.11
CA PHE A 16 15.55 2.43 8.75
C PHE A 16 14.88 3.79 8.56
N VAL A 17 13.69 4.00 9.13
CA VAL A 17 12.90 5.23 8.99
C VAL A 17 13.66 6.47 9.45
N PRO A 18 14.11 6.61 10.72
CA PRO A 18 14.83 7.80 11.17
C PRO A 18 16.18 7.96 10.45
N ARG A 19 16.91 6.87 10.19
CA ARG A 19 18.22 6.91 9.51
C ARG A 19 18.13 7.50 8.08
N THR A 20 17.01 7.29 7.40
CA THR A 20 16.79 7.76 6.02
C THR A 20 15.87 8.98 5.90
N ALA A 21 15.33 9.48 7.01
CA ALA A 21 14.33 10.55 7.00
C ALA A 21 14.75 11.80 6.20
N HIS A 22 16.03 12.18 6.26
CA HIS A 22 16.56 13.32 5.52
C HIS A 22 16.57 13.08 4.00
N ILE A 23 16.86 11.85 3.55
CA ILE A 23 16.88 11.48 2.12
C ILE A 23 15.48 11.65 1.52
N PHE A 24 14.46 11.08 2.17
CA PHE A 24 13.08 11.19 1.72
C PHE A 24 12.51 12.61 1.83
N ARG A 25 13.04 13.44 2.73
CA ARG A 25 12.69 14.88 2.76
C ARG A 25 13.25 15.63 1.56
N ASN A 26 14.48 15.32 1.16
CA ASN A 26 15.16 15.97 0.04
C ASN A 26 14.66 15.45 -1.32
N TYR A 27 14.23 14.19 -1.38
CA TYR A 27 13.73 13.52 -2.58
C TYR A 27 12.39 12.83 -2.27
N PRO A 28 11.30 13.60 -2.06
CA PRO A 28 10.00 13.04 -1.65
C PRO A 28 9.43 12.04 -2.66
N GLN A 29 9.85 12.10 -3.93
CA GLN A 29 9.45 11.15 -4.96
C GLN A 29 9.89 9.70 -4.66
N LEU A 30 10.90 9.53 -3.80
CA LEU A 30 11.34 8.21 -3.34
C LEU A 30 10.35 7.52 -2.41
N GLU A 31 9.40 8.23 -1.80
CA GLU A 31 8.45 7.62 -0.86
C GLU A 31 7.71 6.42 -1.49
N ALA A 32 7.37 6.50 -2.78
CA ALA A 32 6.79 5.41 -3.55
C ALA A 32 7.66 4.15 -3.63
N LEU A 33 8.97 4.29 -3.40
CA LEU A 33 9.95 3.21 -3.39
C LEU A 33 10.43 2.84 -1.99
N ARG A 34 10.00 3.52 -0.91
CA ARG A 34 10.52 3.32 0.46
C ARG A 34 10.60 1.86 0.87
N TYR A 35 9.48 1.15 0.81
CA TYR A 35 9.42 -0.26 1.22
C TYR A 35 10.23 -1.17 0.28
N THR A 36 10.22 -0.89 -1.03
CA THR A 36 11.04 -1.61 -2.01
C THR A 36 12.53 -1.41 -1.70
N PHE A 37 12.92 -0.19 -1.36
CA PHE A 37 14.28 0.17 -1.00
C PHE A 37 14.74 -0.58 0.24
N PHE A 38 13.97 -0.48 1.33
CA PHE A 38 14.24 -1.19 2.56
C PHE A 38 14.35 -2.71 2.33
N LYS A 39 13.32 -3.34 1.76
CA LYS A 39 13.25 -4.80 1.65
C LYS A 39 14.28 -5.37 0.68
N ASN A 40 14.48 -4.73 -0.48
CA ASN A 40 15.31 -5.31 -1.53
C ASN A 40 16.77 -4.87 -1.45
N TYR A 41 17.06 -3.64 -1.03
CA TYR A 41 18.41 -3.10 -1.06
C TYR A 41 19.06 -3.22 0.31
N VAL A 42 18.42 -2.69 1.36
CA VAL A 42 18.98 -2.69 2.72
C VAL A 42 18.98 -4.09 3.33
N VAL A 43 17.85 -4.81 3.27
CA VAL A 43 17.76 -6.15 3.85
C VAL A 43 18.23 -7.23 2.88
N GLY A 44 17.84 -7.10 1.62
CA GLY A 44 17.98 -8.17 0.63
C GLY A 44 19.27 -8.15 -0.19
N HIS A 45 19.95 -7.00 -0.30
CA HIS A 45 21.06 -6.78 -1.25
C HIS A 45 20.77 -7.33 -2.67
N LYS A 46 19.53 -7.19 -3.15
CA LYS A 46 19.05 -7.77 -4.39
C LYS A 46 19.27 -6.83 -5.57
N ALA A 47 20.24 -7.16 -6.42
CA ALA A 47 20.34 -6.59 -7.75
C ALA A 47 19.38 -7.29 -8.73
N LEU A 48 18.87 -6.54 -9.72
CA LEU A 48 18.07 -7.11 -10.80
C LEU A 48 18.91 -8.06 -11.65
N GLY A 49 18.31 -9.19 -12.02
CA GLY A 49 18.90 -10.08 -13.01
C GLY A 49 18.78 -9.49 -14.42
N TRP A 50 19.62 -9.98 -15.34
CA TRP A 50 19.59 -9.57 -16.75
C TRP A 50 18.20 -9.75 -17.40
N LYS A 51 17.42 -10.75 -16.96
CA LYS A 51 16.05 -11.01 -17.46
C LYS A 51 15.11 -9.86 -17.12
N ASP A 52 15.24 -9.27 -15.93
CA ASP A 52 14.39 -8.18 -15.49
C ASP A 52 14.73 -6.89 -16.24
N ILE A 53 16.03 -6.66 -16.45
CA ILE A 53 16.53 -5.57 -17.31
C ILE A 53 15.99 -5.72 -18.73
N ALA A 54 16.12 -6.91 -19.34
CA ALA A 54 15.63 -7.16 -20.70
C ALA A 54 14.11 -6.96 -20.81
N ARG A 55 13.33 -7.49 -19.86
CA ARG A 55 11.87 -7.30 -19.83
C ARG A 55 11.49 -5.83 -19.82
N HIS A 56 12.24 -4.99 -19.12
CA HIS A 56 11.95 -3.56 -19.07
C HIS A 56 12.20 -2.84 -20.37
N TRP A 57 13.27 -3.14 -21.08
CA TRP A 57 13.53 -2.54 -22.39
C TRP A 57 12.49 -2.95 -23.42
N VAL A 58 12.02 -4.20 -23.33
CA VAL A 58 11.01 -4.74 -24.25
C VAL A 58 9.60 -4.24 -23.92
N ARG A 59 9.29 -3.97 -22.64
CA ARG A 59 7.93 -3.61 -22.21
C ARG A 59 7.37 -2.33 -22.87
N PRO A 60 8.07 -1.18 -22.94
CA PRO A 60 7.60 -0.01 -23.68
C PRO A 60 7.30 -0.29 -25.15
N MET A 61 8.03 -1.22 -25.77
CA MET A 61 7.83 -1.59 -27.17
C MET A 61 6.57 -2.43 -27.36
N LEU A 62 6.29 -3.36 -26.44
CA LEU A 62 5.11 -4.23 -26.47
C LEU A 62 3.83 -3.50 -26.01
N PHE A 63 3.97 -2.61 -25.04
CA PHE A 63 2.88 -1.87 -24.45
C PHE A 63 3.06 -0.39 -24.80
N ARG A 64 2.80 -0.05 -26.06
CA ARG A 64 2.58 1.35 -26.42
C ARG A 64 1.41 1.86 -25.60
N ASN A 65 1.69 2.83 -24.72
CA ASN A 65 0.64 3.50 -23.95
C ASN A 65 -0.33 4.11 -24.97
N ARG A 66 -1.48 3.46 -25.16
CA ARG A 66 -2.62 4.13 -25.75
C ARG A 66 -3.14 5.03 -24.65
N HIS A 67 -2.70 6.28 -24.64
CA HIS A 67 -3.43 7.30 -23.91
C HIS A 67 -4.84 7.26 -24.46
N THR A 68 -5.78 6.78 -23.65
CA THR A 68 -7.19 6.97 -23.95
C THR A 68 -7.40 8.48 -23.87
N GLU A 69 -7.69 9.10 -25.01
CA GLU A 69 -8.10 10.51 -25.09
C GLU A 69 -9.50 10.74 -24.51
N GLU A 70 -10.00 9.79 -23.71
CA GLU A 70 -11.28 9.93 -23.05
C GLU A 70 -11.28 11.23 -22.23
N PRO A 71 -12.33 12.05 -22.36
CA PRO A 71 -12.50 13.24 -21.54
C PRO A 71 -12.39 12.86 -20.07
N ILE A 72 -11.44 13.47 -19.36
CA ILE A 72 -11.32 13.32 -17.91
C ILE A 72 -12.01 14.53 -17.30
N ASP A 73 -13.23 14.35 -16.82
CA ASP A 73 -13.92 15.43 -16.09
C ASP A 73 -13.23 15.68 -14.74
N GLN A 74 -13.47 16.87 -14.21
CA GLN A 74 -13.08 17.21 -12.84
C GLN A 74 -13.80 16.32 -11.81
N ALA A 75 -13.19 16.15 -10.64
CA ALA A 75 -13.82 15.52 -9.48
C ALA A 75 -13.42 16.25 -8.20
N ASP A 76 -14.31 16.33 -7.21
CA ASP A 76 -13.97 16.88 -5.89
C ASP A 76 -13.11 15.88 -5.10
N VAL A 77 -13.40 14.58 -5.24
CA VAL A 77 -12.71 13.49 -4.55
C VAL A 77 -12.15 12.48 -5.54
N LEU A 78 -10.86 12.18 -5.42
CA LEU A 78 -10.19 11.11 -6.14
C LEU A 78 -9.84 9.97 -5.19
N ILE A 79 -10.36 8.77 -5.45
CA ILE A 79 -10.14 7.61 -4.57
C ILE A 79 -9.32 6.54 -5.28
N ARG A 80 -8.19 6.14 -4.69
CA ARG A 80 -7.34 5.09 -5.25
C ARG A 80 -7.86 3.70 -4.84
N VAL A 81 -8.22 2.88 -5.83
CA VAL A 81 -8.67 1.49 -5.61
C VAL A 81 -7.53 0.51 -5.91
N GLU A 82 -6.87 0.02 -4.87
CA GLU A 82 -5.76 -0.90 -5.02
C GLU A 82 -6.17 -2.38 -5.02
N GLY A 83 -5.48 -3.17 -5.85
CA GLY A 83 -5.50 -4.63 -5.81
C GLY A 83 -6.62 -5.30 -6.63
N ARG A 84 -6.50 -6.63 -6.70
CA ARG A 84 -7.55 -7.54 -7.21
C ARG A 84 -8.31 -8.23 -6.07
N ARG A 85 -8.01 -7.93 -4.81
CA ARG A 85 -8.70 -8.55 -3.67
C ARG A 85 -10.02 -7.84 -3.46
N GLU A 86 -11.09 -8.61 -3.42
CA GLU A 86 -12.48 -8.14 -3.31
C GLU A 86 -12.69 -7.27 -2.07
N THR A 87 -12.13 -7.68 -0.93
CA THR A 87 -12.36 -7.03 0.36
C THR A 87 -11.92 -5.55 0.44
N SER A 88 -10.84 -5.17 -0.26
CA SER A 88 -10.38 -3.77 -0.30
C SER A 88 -11.20 -2.94 -1.28
N VAL A 89 -11.62 -3.54 -2.40
CA VAL A 89 -12.43 -2.88 -3.42
C VAL A 89 -13.80 -2.54 -2.85
N ASP A 90 -14.48 -3.49 -2.21
CA ASP A 90 -15.86 -3.28 -1.71
C ASP A 90 -15.94 -2.17 -0.66
N SER A 91 -14.97 -2.15 0.26
CA SER A 91 -14.92 -1.13 1.32
C SER A 91 -14.78 0.27 0.72
N VAL A 92 -13.91 0.42 -0.28
CA VAL A 92 -13.65 1.70 -0.95
C VAL A 92 -14.82 2.13 -1.85
N VAL A 93 -15.42 1.18 -2.57
CA VAL A 93 -16.58 1.44 -3.43
C VAL A 93 -17.77 1.94 -2.62
N ARG A 94 -18.03 1.36 -1.45
CA ARG A 94 -19.11 1.82 -0.57
C ARG A 94 -18.91 3.24 -0.08
N VAL A 95 -17.68 3.59 0.31
CA VAL A 95 -17.35 4.99 0.65
C VAL A 95 -17.62 5.91 -0.54
N ALA A 96 -17.22 5.50 -1.76
CA ALA A 96 -17.49 6.27 -2.96
C ALA A 96 -18.98 6.43 -3.25
N GLN A 97 -19.77 5.36 -3.14
CA GLN A 97 -21.22 5.36 -3.35
C GLN A 97 -21.93 6.26 -2.33
N GLU A 98 -21.54 6.20 -1.06
CA GLU A 98 -22.10 7.06 -0.01
C GLU A 98 -21.81 8.55 -0.28
N LEU A 99 -20.58 8.88 -0.70
CA LEU A 99 -20.22 10.25 -1.09
C LEU A 99 -21.02 10.72 -2.31
N ILE A 100 -21.17 9.87 -3.33
CA ILE A 100 -21.99 10.17 -4.52
C ILE A 100 -23.46 10.37 -4.15
N GLY A 101 -24.00 9.53 -3.27
CA GLY A 101 -25.37 9.66 -2.76
C GLY A 101 -25.61 10.99 -2.03
N ARG A 102 -24.56 11.60 -1.49
CA ARG A 102 -24.56 12.94 -0.87
C ARG A 102 -24.28 14.08 -1.87
N GLY A 103 -24.19 13.80 -3.16
CA GLY A 103 -23.95 14.78 -4.20
C GLY A 103 -22.49 15.20 -4.37
N VAL A 104 -21.53 14.46 -3.80
CA VAL A 104 -20.10 14.71 -3.99
C VAL A 104 -19.65 14.15 -5.33
N ASN A 105 -18.91 14.94 -6.11
CA ASN A 105 -18.33 14.46 -7.36
C ASN A 105 -17.09 13.59 -7.09
N VAL A 106 -17.25 12.27 -7.25
CA VAL A 106 -16.21 11.28 -6.94
C VAL A 106 -15.76 10.55 -8.20
N LYS A 107 -14.45 10.35 -8.35
CA LYS A 107 -13.87 9.42 -9.34
C LYS A 107 -12.95 8.40 -8.66
N LEU A 108 -13.03 7.15 -9.11
CA LEU A 108 -12.11 6.10 -8.70
C LEU A 108 -10.91 6.06 -9.66
N LEU A 109 -9.70 5.94 -9.14
CA LEU A 109 -8.49 5.68 -9.94
C LEU A 109 -8.10 4.21 -9.82
N ALA A 110 -8.17 3.45 -10.92
CA ALA A 110 -7.99 1.99 -10.91
C ALA A 110 -7.44 1.42 -12.23
N SER A 111 -6.94 0.18 -12.22
CA SER A 111 -6.64 -0.55 -13.47
C SER A 111 -7.94 -1.11 -14.08
N ALA A 112 -8.21 -0.90 -15.37
CA ALA A 112 -9.56 -1.03 -15.97
C ALA A 112 -10.28 -2.37 -15.75
N ALA A 113 -9.57 -3.49 -15.64
CA ALA A 113 -10.18 -4.82 -15.74
C ALA A 113 -11.26 -5.15 -14.70
N ARG A 114 -11.38 -4.42 -13.58
CA ARG A 114 -12.37 -4.70 -12.54
C ARG A 114 -13.34 -3.55 -12.22
N VAL A 115 -12.96 -2.30 -12.46
CA VAL A 115 -13.76 -1.17 -11.97
C VAL A 115 -14.94 -0.83 -12.87
N ALA A 116 -14.89 -1.20 -14.15
CA ALA A 116 -16.03 -1.09 -15.05
C ALA A 116 -17.30 -1.79 -14.51
N GLN A 117 -17.14 -2.82 -13.67
CA GLN A 117 -18.24 -3.60 -13.11
C GLN A 117 -18.84 -2.99 -11.83
N LEU A 118 -18.22 -1.96 -11.26
CA LEU A 118 -18.57 -1.45 -9.92
C LEU A 118 -19.62 -0.33 -9.94
N GLY A 119 -20.05 0.13 -11.12
CA GLY A 119 -21.10 1.14 -11.26
C GLY A 119 -20.74 2.52 -10.72
N VAL A 120 -19.45 2.79 -10.47
CA VAL A 120 -18.94 4.09 -9.99
C VAL A 120 -18.06 4.72 -11.07
N PRO A 121 -18.16 6.05 -11.32
CA PRO A 121 -17.27 6.74 -12.25
C PRO A 121 -15.80 6.47 -11.93
N TYR A 122 -15.02 6.06 -12.94
CA TYR A 122 -13.62 5.73 -12.76
C TYR A 122 -12.74 6.24 -13.89
N LEU A 123 -11.46 6.31 -13.58
CA LEU A 123 -10.37 6.62 -14.50
C LEU A 123 -9.43 5.42 -14.51
N GLU A 124 -9.11 4.96 -15.71
CA GLU A 124 -8.08 3.95 -15.87
C GLU A 124 -6.72 4.57 -15.59
N PHE A 125 -6.01 3.98 -14.62
CA PHE A 125 -4.63 4.30 -14.34
C PHE A 125 -3.71 3.47 -15.24
N GLN A 126 -2.91 4.15 -16.06
CA GLN A 126 -1.90 3.53 -16.90
C GLN A 126 -0.54 3.58 -16.20
N TYR A 127 0.25 2.52 -16.30
CA TYR A 127 1.65 2.57 -15.85
C TYR A 127 2.52 2.88 -17.06
N PRO A 128 2.87 4.14 -17.32
CA PRO A 128 3.72 4.43 -18.45
C PRO A 128 5.11 3.86 -18.19
N ALA A 129 5.70 3.31 -19.23
CA ALA A 129 7.09 2.93 -19.19
C ALA A 129 7.95 4.19 -19.35
N SER A 130 8.80 4.47 -18.37
CA SER A 130 9.91 5.41 -18.50
C SER A 130 11.22 4.65 -18.29
N THR A 131 12.22 4.99 -19.10
CA THR A 131 13.55 4.38 -19.12
C THR A 131 14.63 5.32 -18.61
N THR A 132 14.28 6.59 -18.35
CA THR A 132 15.24 7.61 -17.96
C THR A 132 15.05 7.95 -16.49
N PRO A 133 16.05 7.69 -15.63
CA PRO A 133 15.98 8.13 -14.24
C PRO A 133 16.00 9.67 -14.16
N PRO A 134 15.43 10.25 -13.11
CA PRO A 134 15.43 11.69 -12.93
C PRO A 134 16.86 12.23 -12.70
N PRO A 135 17.14 13.51 -13.02
CA PRO A 135 18.49 14.08 -12.89
C PRO A 135 19.07 14.03 -11.47
N TRP A 136 18.22 13.94 -10.46
CA TRP A 136 18.62 13.87 -9.05
C TRP A 136 18.96 12.45 -8.55
N ALA A 137 18.81 11.43 -9.40
CA ALA A 137 18.98 10.03 -9.04
C ALA A 137 20.37 9.73 -8.43
N ALA A 138 21.43 10.27 -9.03
CA ALA A 138 22.79 10.04 -8.57
C ALA A 138 23.02 10.59 -7.15
N GLN A 139 22.51 11.78 -6.84
CA GLN A 139 22.65 12.37 -5.51
C GLN A 139 21.83 11.62 -4.46
N ALA A 140 20.62 11.17 -4.83
CA ALA A 140 19.80 10.33 -3.95
C ALA A 140 20.48 8.99 -3.64
N TRP A 141 21.13 8.38 -4.64
CA TRP A 141 21.90 7.14 -4.46
C TRP A 141 23.08 7.32 -3.51
N GLU A 142 23.88 8.38 -3.70
CA GLU A 142 25.00 8.68 -2.80
C GLU A 142 24.52 8.93 -1.37
N ALA A 143 23.42 9.66 -1.17
CA ALA A 143 22.85 9.86 0.15
C ALA A 143 22.45 8.54 0.83
N PHE A 144 21.93 7.58 0.06
CA PHE A 144 21.66 6.24 0.58
C PHE A 144 22.94 5.45 0.88
N CYS A 145 23.99 5.56 0.06
CA CYS A 145 25.28 4.93 0.31
C CYS A 145 25.98 5.51 1.55
N ASP A 146 25.81 6.80 1.82
CA ASP A 146 26.32 7.43 3.04
C ASP A 146 25.55 6.93 4.27
N ALA A 147 24.23 6.75 4.13
CA ALA A 147 23.43 6.12 5.16
C ALA A 147 23.74 4.63 5.32
N TYR A 148 24.05 3.89 4.26
CA TYR A 148 24.29 2.44 4.23
C TYR A 148 25.48 2.12 3.31
N PRO A 149 26.72 2.11 3.85
CA PRO A 149 27.94 1.98 3.04
C PRO A 149 28.05 0.69 2.22
N ASP A 150 27.40 -0.37 2.68
CA ASP A 150 27.26 -1.67 2.02
C ASP A 150 26.40 -1.64 0.74
N LEU A 151 25.72 -0.52 0.47
CA LEU A 151 25.01 -0.32 -0.80
C LEU A 151 25.92 0.12 -1.94
N ARG A 152 27.20 0.42 -1.72
CA ARG A 152 28.17 0.84 -2.77
C ARG A 152 28.55 -0.30 -3.73
N ASP A 153 27.55 -0.88 -4.38
CA ASP A 153 27.65 -1.90 -5.43
C ASP A 153 27.07 -1.35 -6.75
N PRO A 154 27.85 -1.30 -7.85
CA PRO A 154 27.35 -0.88 -9.16
C PRO A 154 26.12 -1.63 -9.67
N ALA A 155 25.93 -2.90 -9.30
CA ALA A 155 24.75 -3.67 -9.65
C ALA A 155 23.49 -3.21 -8.91
N LEU A 156 23.63 -2.81 -7.64
CA LEU A 156 22.55 -2.21 -6.87
C LEU A 156 22.22 -0.80 -7.39
N GLN A 157 23.22 -0.01 -7.75
CA GLN A 157 23.01 1.32 -8.35
C GLN A 157 22.20 1.23 -9.65
N ARG A 158 22.57 0.34 -10.57
CA ARG A 158 21.78 0.11 -11.80
C ARG A 158 20.33 -0.30 -11.51
N THR A 159 20.15 -1.10 -10.46
CA THR A 159 18.82 -1.54 -10.01
C THR A 159 18.02 -0.39 -9.40
N PHE A 160 18.68 0.55 -8.73
CA PHE A 160 18.09 1.76 -8.19
C PHE A 160 17.68 2.73 -9.31
N ASP A 161 18.57 3.02 -10.25
CA ASP A 161 18.29 3.89 -11.42
C ASP A 161 17.10 3.37 -12.22
N TYR A 162 17.04 2.05 -12.40
CA TYR A 162 15.91 1.37 -13.00
C TYR A 162 14.60 1.61 -12.25
N ALA A 163 14.61 1.43 -10.93
CA ALA A 163 13.42 1.60 -10.10
C ALA A 163 12.93 3.05 -10.16
N LEU A 164 13.88 4.00 -10.18
CA LEU A 164 13.61 5.42 -10.33
C LEU A 164 13.03 5.79 -11.70
N ALA A 165 13.56 5.26 -12.80
CA ALA A 165 13.00 5.49 -14.13
C ALA A 165 11.53 5.04 -14.20
N LYS A 166 11.24 3.84 -13.69
CA LYS A 166 9.85 3.35 -13.61
C LYS A 166 8.99 4.25 -12.71
N ASN A 167 9.54 4.69 -11.58
CA ASN A 167 8.84 5.59 -10.66
C ASN A 167 8.56 6.95 -11.32
N GLN A 168 9.47 7.48 -12.14
CA GLN A 168 9.26 8.73 -12.88
C GLN A 168 8.03 8.63 -13.79
N GLY A 169 7.89 7.53 -14.55
CA GLY A 169 6.69 7.32 -15.37
C GLY A 169 5.41 7.31 -14.53
N LEU A 170 5.43 6.65 -13.36
CA LEU A 170 4.31 6.71 -12.41
C LEU A 170 3.96 8.16 -12.02
N TYR A 171 4.95 8.97 -11.68
CA TYR A 171 4.74 10.39 -11.35
C TYR A 171 4.22 11.19 -12.54
N ASP A 172 4.71 10.96 -13.75
CA ASP A 172 4.26 11.65 -14.96
C ASP A 172 2.76 11.40 -15.22
N GLU A 173 2.33 10.13 -15.11
CA GLU A 173 0.92 9.79 -15.25
C GLU A 173 0.06 10.39 -14.13
N LEU A 174 0.52 10.29 -12.88
CA LEU A 174 -0.25 10.84 -11.76
C LEU A 174 -0.37 12.35 -11.86
N ASN A 175 0.67 13.06 -12.29
CA ASN A 175 0.59 14.50 -12.55
C ASN A 175 -0.44 14.80 -13.64
N ARG A 176 -0.44 14.06 -14.76
CA ARG A 176 -1.46 14.19 -15.80
C ARG A 176 -2.88 13.97 -15.27
N VAL A 177 -3.07 12.97 -14.41
CA VAL A 177 -4.38 12.69 -13.77
C VAL A 177 -4.77 13.85 -12.85
N PHE A 178 -3.88 14.32 -11.98
CA PHE A 178 -4.17 15.42 -11.06
C PHE A 178 -4.43 16.74 -11.78
N ASP A 179 -3.71 17.03 -12.87
CA ASP A 179 -3.92 18.24 -13.69
C ASP A 179 -5.31 18.27 -14.32
N ARG A 180 -5.83 17.10 -14.73
CA ARG A 180 -7.14 16.98 -15.37
C ARG A 180 -8.29 16.88 -14.36
N VAL A 181 -8.13 16.05 -13.32
CA VAL A 181 -9.18 15.81 -12.31
C VAL A 181 -9.31 16.99 -11.35
N GLN A 182 -8.19 17.64 -11.03
CA GLN A 182 -8.10 18.74 -10.05
C GLN A 182 -8.79 18.42 -8.71
N PRO A 183 -8.48 17.28 -8.06
CA PRO A 183 -9.17 16.88 -6.85
C PRO A 183 -8.89 17.82 -5.69
N LYS A 184 -9.90 18.02 -4.84
CA LYS A 184 -9.77 18.73 -3.56
C LYS A 184 -9.39 17.79 -2.42
N LEU A 185 -9.71 16.51 -2.58
CA LEU A 185 -9.44 15.45 -1.63
C LEU A 185 -8.95 14.19 -2.34
N VAL A 186 -7.91 13.57 -1.81
CA VAL A 186 -7.43 12.25 -2.24
C VAL A 186 -7.66 11.25 -1.12
N ILE A 187 -8.34 10.14 -1.40
CA ILE A 187 -8.51 9.04 -0.45
C ILE A 187 -7.71 7.83 -0.92
N LEU A 188 -6.87 7.32 -0.04
CA LEU A 188 -5.98 6.20 -0.30
C LEU A 188 -6.36 5.01 0.57
N TRP A 189 -6.24 3.82 -0.01
CA TRP A 189 -6.34 2.58 0.75
C TRP A 189 -5.01 2.19 1.39
N ALA A 190 -3.89 2.37 0.69
CA ALA A 190 -2.56 2.01 1.17
C ALA A 190 -1.50 2.99 0.66
N THR A 191 -0.42 3.16 1.42
CA THR A 191 0.76 3.97 1.03
C THR A 191 2.03 3.12 0.93
N GLN A 192 1.97 1.84 1.30
CA GLN A 192 3.06 0.89 1.15
C GLN A 192 3.26 0.47 -0.31
N MET A 193 2.24 0.70 -1.14
CA MET A 193 2.28 0.48 -2.57
C MET A 193 2.72 1.76 -3.30
N PRO A 194 3.52 1.64 -4.38
CA PRO A 194 4.09 2.81 -5.04
C PRO A 194 3.08 3.88 -5.48
N VAL A 195 1.91 3.48 -6.01
CA VAL A 195 0.92 4.44 -6.50
C VAL A 195 0.32 5.26 -5.36
N GLY A 196 -0.12 4.62 -4.29
CA GLY A 196 -0.68 5.33 -3.14
C GLY A 196 0.31 6.30 -2.51
N ALA A 197 1.57 5.89 -2.29
CA ALA A 197 2.59 6.80 -1.79
C ALA A 197 2.87 7.97 -2.75
N ALA A 198 2.98 7.70 -4.06
CA ALA A 198 3.18 8.76 -5.05
C ALA A 198 2.02 9.77 -5.08
N MET A 199 0.78 9.30 -4.99
CA MET A 199 -0.40 10.15 -4.88
C MET A 199 -0.37 11.03 -3.63
N ALA A 200 0.03 10.48 -2.48
CA ALA A 200 0.15 11.26 -1.24
C ALA A 200 1.22 12.37 -1.35
N VAL A 201 2.36 12.07 -2.01
CA VAL A 201 3.40 13.07 -2.27
C VAL A 201 2.90 14.18 -3.18
N ILE A 202 2.30 13.83 -4.33
CA ILE A 202 1.77 14.80 -5.30
C ILE A 202 0.65 15.65 -4.68
N ALA A 203 -0.23 15.03 -3.89
CA ALA A 203 -1.29 15.75 -3.18
C ALA A 203 -0.70 16.81 -2.25
N ARG A 204 0.30 16.44 -1.43
CA ARG A 204 1.00 17.37 -0.54
C ARG A 204 1.69 18.51 -1.30
N GLU A 205 2.42 18.20 -2.38
CA GLU A 205 3.10 19.20 -3.22
C GLU A 205 2.12 20.21 -3.84
N ARG A 206 0.87 19.81 -4.06
CA ARG A 206 -0.21 20.64 -4.62
C ARG A 206 -1.13 21.25 -3.57
N GLY A 207 -0.87 21.05 -2.28
CA GLY A 207 -1.75 21.51 -1.20
C GLY A 207 -3.14 20.84 -1.18
N ILE A 208 -3.27 19.65 -1.74
CA ILE A 208 -4.49 18.85 -1.77
C ILE A 208 -4.49 17.93 -0.54
N THR A 209 -5.60 17.91 0.20
CA THR A 209 -5.72 17.05 1.37
C THR A 209 -5.72 15.57 0.97
N CYS A 210 -4.95 14.76 1.69
CA CYS A 210 -4.83 13.33 1.50
C CYS A 210 -5.23 12.56 2.77
N LEU A 211 -6.17 11.62 2.62
CA LEU A 211 -6.63 10.73 3.69
C LEU A 211 -6.21 9.29 3.40
N LEU A 212 -5.64 8.62 4.38
CA LEU A 212 -5.38 7.18 4.34
C LEU A 212 -6.44 6.43 5.15
N LEU A 213 -7.09 5.44 4.54
CA LEU A 213 -7.95 4.51 5.26
C LEU A 213 -7.12 3.38 5.88
N GLN A 214 -7.35 3.07 7.15
CA GLN A 214 -6.74 1.91 7.77
C GLN A 214 -7.15 0.63 7.03
N HIS A 215 -6.15 -0.10 6.58
CA HIS A 215 -6.30 -1.43 6.01
C HIS A 215 -5.51 -2.44 6.85
N GLY A 216 -6.19 -3.44 7.38
CA GLY A 216 -5.54 -4.52 8.13
C GLY A 216 -4.94 -4.08 9.47
N ILE A 217 -4.00 -4.92 9.95
CA ILE A 217 -3.36 -4.79 11.25
C ILE A 217 -2.20 -3.79 11.15
N LEU A 218 -2.16 -2.85 12.09
CA LEU A 218 -1.18 -1.78 12.15
C LEU A 218 0.19 -2.33 12.56
N GLN A 219 1.21 -1.91 11.83
CA GLN A 219 2.58 -2.43 11.87
C GLN A 219 3.56 -1.30 11.53
N PRO A 220 4.87 -1.45 11.78
CA PRO A 220 5.85 -0.39 11.50
C PRO A 220 5.82 0.15 10.07
N PHE A 221 5.46 -0.67 9.09
CA PHE A 221 5.32 -0.27 7.68
C PHE A 221 4.21 0.76 7.40
N PHE A 222 3.40 1.14 8.39
CA PHE A 222 2.49 2.30 8.30
C PHE A 222 3.20 3.64 8.57
N THR A 223 4.48 3.59 8.94
CA THR A 223 5.29 4.78 9.25
C THR A 223 6.37 5.02 8.18
N PRO A 224 6.72 6.29 7.91
CA PRO A 224 6.01 7.49 8.37
C PRO A 224 4.62 7.61 7.72
N LEU A 225 3.70 8.33 8.38
CA LEU A 225 2.40 8.65 7.78
C LEU A 225 2.59 9.72 6.70
N ILE A 226 2.50 9.32 5.43
CA ILE A 226 2.68 10.21 4.27
C ILE A 226 1.39 11.01 3.97
N ALA A 227 0.21 10.43 4.10
CA ALA A 227 -1.07 11.15 3.94
C ALA A 227 -1.28 12.16 5.07
N ASP A 228 -2.01 13.26 4.88
CA ASP A 228 -2.19 14.29 5.93
C ASP A 228 -2.85 13.72 7.18
N TYR A 229 -3.89 12.90 6.99
CA TYR A 229 -4.57 12.19 8.06
C TYR A 229 -4.74 10.71 7.75
N MET A 230 -4.92 9.90 8.79
CA MET A 230 -5.32 8.51 8.70
C MET A 230 -6.64 8.28 9.43
N ILE A 231 -7.62 7.72 8.73
CA ILE A 231 -8.87 7.24 9.34
C ILE A 231 -8.61 5.83 9.89
N THR A 232 -8.74 5.67 11.20
CA THR A 232 -8.48 4.41 11.89
C THR A 232 -9.76 3.74 12.36
N TRP A 233 -9.66 2.45 12.67
CA TRP A 233 -10.80 1.65 13.14
C TRP A 233 -11.23 1.97 14.56
N GLY A 234 -10.46 2.76 15.31
CA GLY A 234 -10.78 3.13 16.68
C GLY A 234 -9.59 3.69 17.45
N ARG A 235 -9.82 4.09 18.71
CA ARG A 235 -8.78 4.69 19.55
C ARG A 235 -7.62 3.75 19.87
N SER A 236 -7.87 2.44 19.96
CA SER A 236 -6.80 1.45 20.11
C SER A 236 -5.85 1.44 18.91
N SER A 237 -6.40 1.54 17.69
CA SER A 237 -5.60 1.71 16.47
C SER A 237 -4.77 3.00 16.51
N ASN A 238 -5.35 4.12 16.97
CA ASN A 238 -4.59 5.36 17.16
C ASN A 238 -3.41 5.15 18.08
N GLN A 239 -3.63 4.56 19.26
CA GLN A 239 -2.57 4.30 20.24
C GLN A 239 -1.41 3.51 19.62
N THR A 240 -1.70 2.43 18.88
CA THR A 240 -0.65 1.65 18.20
C THR A 240 0.17 2.50 17.23
N LEU A 241 -0.45 3.41 16.48
CA LEU A 241 0.28 4.28 15.55
C LEU A 241 1.05 5.39 16.27
N VAL A 242 0.54 5.92 17.37
CA VAL A 242 1.24 6.87 18.25
C VAL A 242 2.48 6.22 18.86
N ASP A 243 2.38 4.98 19.31
CA ASP A 243 3.53 4.19 19.82
C ASP A 243 4.59 3.97 18.74
N LEU A 244 4.20 3.97 17.46
CA LEU A 244 5.09 3.91 16.30
C LEU A 244 5.58 5.31 15.83
N GLY A 245 5.21 6.38 16.52
CA GLY A 245 5.68 7.74 16.26
C GLY A 245 4.83 8.56 15.29
N VAL A 246 3.59 8.14 14.99
CA VAL A 246 2.65 8.96 14.21
C VAL A 246 1.98 9.99 15.12
N PRO A 247 1.92 11.29 14.74
CA PRO A 247 1.24 12.30 15.54
C PRO A 247 -0.25 12.00 15.73
N ASP A 248 -0.76 12.08 16.97
CA ASP A 248 -2.15 11.74 17.30
C ASP A 248 -3.17 12.68 16.63
N ASP A 249 -2.82 13.96 16.44
CA ASP A 249 -3.64 14.95 15.74
C ASP A 249 -3.85 14.63 14.25
N ARG A 250 -3.10 13.67 13.71
CA ARG A 250 -3.24 13.15 12.34
C ARG A 250 -4.06 11.87 12.26
N LEU A 251 -4.61 11.38 13.38
CA LEU A 251 -5.30 10.09 13.45
C LEU A 251 -6.77 10.28 13.85
N ILE A 252 -7.69 9.86 12.98
CA ILE A 252 -9.14 10.08 13.15
C ILE A 252 -9.86 8.72 13.34
N PRO A 253 -10.32 8.37 14.56
CA PRO A 253 -10.94 7.08 14.82
C PRO A 253 -12.42 7.08 14.40
N LEU A 254 -12.72 6.64 13.18
CA LEU A 254 -14.09 6.61 12.63
C LEU A 254 -14.66 5.21 12.45
N GLY A 255 -13.88 4.16 12.71
CA GLY A 255 -14.33 2.78 12.50
C GLY A 255 -13.85 2.21 11.17
N SER A 256 -14.45 1.09 10.78
CA SER A 256 -14.03 0.29 9.63
C SER A 256 -15.18 0.18 8.65
N PRO A 257 -15.07 0.73 7.41
CA PRO A 257 -16.14 0.69 6.41
C PRO A 257 -16.66 -0.72 6.08
N ARG A 258 -15.84 -1.74 6.36
CA ARG A 258 -16.20 -3.15 6.21
C ARG A 258 -17.34 -3.56 7.14
N HIS A 259 -17.46 -2.93 8.31
CA HIS A 259 -18.42 -3.28 9.34
C HIS A 259 -19.72 -2.46 9.25
N ASP A 260 -19.77 -1.43 8.39
CA ASP A 260 -20.97 -0.57 8.25
C ASP A 260 -22.22 -1.34 7.79
N SER A 261 -22.02 -2.45 7.08
CA SER A 261 -23.13 -3.35 6.68
C SER A 261 -23.28 -4.58 7.57
N MET A 262 -22.48 -4.71 8.64
CA MET A 262 -22.56 -5.85 9.55
C MET A 262 -23.58 -5.52 10.63
N PHE A 263 -24.79 -6.05 10.46
CA PHE A 263 -25.84 -5.96 11.47
C PHE A 263 -25.80 -7.21 12.34
N PRO A 264 -25.90 -7.07 13.68
CA PRO A 264 -26.08 -8.21 14.56
C PRO A 264 -27.31 -9.01 14.11
N GLN A 265 -27.15 -10.30 13.89
CA GLN A 265 -28.23 -11.23 13.65
C GLN A 265 -28.54 -11.99 14.94
N ASP A 266 -29.79 -12.45 15.09
CA ASP A 266 -30.20 -13.17 16.29
C ASP A 266 -29.43 -14.49 16.43
N GLY A 267 -28.82 -14.69 17.60
CA GLY A 267 -27.65 -15.58 17.74
C GLY A 267 -27.90 -17.07 17.49
N LYS A 268 -29.15 -17.55 17.57
CA LYS A 268 -29.48 -18.96 17.33
C LYS A 268 -29.72 -19.26 15.85
N GLU A 269 -30.51 -18.44 15.17
CA GLU A 269 -30.86 -18.64 13.77
C GLU A 269 -29.65 -18.40 12.87
N ALA A 270 -28.93 -17.31 13.08
CA ALA A 270 -27.70 -17.00 12.33
C ALA A 270 -26.64 -18.10 12.47
N ARG A 271 -26.55 -18.68 13.67
CA ARG A 271 -25.63 -19.78 13.93
C ARG A 271 -26.06 -21.06 13.21
N GLN A 272 -27.35 -21.42 13.27
CA GLN A 272 -27.84 -22.60 12.55
C GLN A 272 -27.64 -22.44 11.04
N GLN A 273 -27.98 -21.28 10.48
CA GLN A 273 -27.74 -20.98 9.07
C GLN A 273 -26.26 -21.08 8.69
N PHE A 274 -25.35 -20.56 9.53
CA PHE A 274 -23.91 -20.68 9.30
C PHE A 274 -23.41 -22.13 9.34
N LEU A 275 -23.87 -22.91 10.31
CA LEU A 275 -23.55 -24.33 10.43
C LEU A 275 -24.05 -25.11 9.22
N ASP A 276 -25.30 -24.90 8.81
CA ASP A 276 -25.91 -25.56 7.66
C ASP A 276 -25.17 -25.19 6.36
N ALA A 277 -24.83 -23.91 6.19
CA ALA A 277 -24.10 -23.43 5.01
C ALA A 277 -22.69 -24.03 4.87
N LEU A 278 -22.04 -24.36 5.98
CA LEU A 278 -20.70 -24.95 6.00
C LEU A 278 -20.70 -26.48 6.24
N GLY A 279 -21.87 -27.09 6.43
CA GLY A 279 -21.99 -28.51 6.79
C GLY A 279 -21.32 -28.85 8.13
N LEU A 280 -21.30 -27.90 9.08
CA LEU A 280 -20.66 -28.06 10.38
C LEU A 280 -21.65 -28.55 11.44
N PRO A 281 -21.23 -29.43 12.36
CA PRO A 281 -22.08 -29.86 13.46
C PRO A 281 -22.29 -28.75 14.51
N ASP A 282 -23.41 -28.82 15.23
CA ASP A 282 -23.69 -27.94 16.36
C ASP A 282 -22.78 -28.23 17.57
N ARG A 283 -21.54 -27.74 17.51
CA ARG A 283 -20.56 -27.79 18.59
C ARG A 283 -19.63 -26.56 18.54
N PRO A 284 -18.85 -26.28 19.59
CA PRO A 284 -17.81 -25.26 19.53
C PRO A 284 -16.88 -25.52 18.33
N THR A 285 -16.69 -24.49 17.51
CA THR A 285 -15.82 -24.54 16.33
C THR A 285 -14.67 -23.56 16.53
N LEU A 286 -13.44 -24.03 16.37
CA LEU A 286 -12.25 -23.20 16.35
C LEU A 286 -11.93 -22.87 14.89
N ALA A 287 -11.94 -21.58 14.56
CA ALA A 287 -11.51 -21.09 13.25
C ALA A 287 -10.08 -20.56 13.36
N PHE A 288 -9.19 -21.06 12.51
CA PHE A 288 -7.80 -20.63 12.46
C PHE A 288 -7.52 -19.88 11.15
N PHE A 289 -6.93 -18.69 11.27
CA PHE A 289 -6.52 -17.87 10.14
C PHE A 289 -5.00 -17.67 10.21
N SER A 290 -4.27 -18.12 9.18
CA SER A 290 -2.84 -17.88 9.04
C SER A 290 -2.51 -17.31 7.68
N ASN A 291 -1.70 -16.24 7.68
CA ASN A 291 -1.05 -15.74 6.48
C ASN A 291 0.30 -16.44 6.33
N GLY A 292 0.31 -17.73 6.00
CA GLY A 292 1.53 -18.56 5.92
C GLY A 292 2.47 -18.24 4.74
N ASN A 293 2.30 -17.12 4.05
CA ASN A 293 2.96 -16.86 2.76
C ASN A 293 4.32 -16.15 2.87
N ASP A 294 4.74 -15.68 4.04
CA ASP A 294 6.03 -15.00 4.23
C ASP A 294 6.82 -15.60 5.41
N LEU A 295 7.60 -16.66 5.14
CA LEU A 295 8.45 -17.33 6.13
C LEU A 295 9.58 -16.42 6.65
N VAL A 296 10.01 -15.44 5.86
CA VAL A 296 11.02 -14.46 6.30
C VAL A 296 10.43 -13.59 7.41
N ARG A 297 9.15 -13.24 7.27
CA ARG A 297 8.43 -12.41 8.23
C ARG A 297 7.92 -13.19 9.43
N ASN A 298 7.29 -14.34 9.18
CA ASN A 298 6.56 -15.09 10.20
C ASN A 298 7.43 -16.16 10.89
N GLY A 299 8.67 -16.36 10.43
CA GLY A 299 9.58 -17.36 10.97
C GLY A 299 8.95 -18.75 11.00
N VAL A 300 9.00 -19.39 12.16
CA VAL A 300 8.44 -20.73 12.41
C VAL A 300 6.99 -20.70 12.93
N ALA A 301 6.37 -19.53 13.07
CA ALA A 301 5.01 -19.40 13.61
C ALA A 301 3.97 -20.28 12.90
N PRO A 302 3.97 -20.45 11.55
CA PRO A 302 3.04 -21.36 10.90
C PRO A 302 3.19 -22.82 11.35
N LEU A 303 4.43 -23.27 11.60
CA LEU A 303 4.72 -24.62 12.09
C LEU A 303 4.28 -24.77 13.55
N GLU A 304 4.59 -23.78 14.40
CA GLU A 304 4.16 -23.77 15.80
C GLU A 304 2.63 -23.82 15.92
N CYS A 305 1.93 -23.04 15.09
CA CYS A 305 0.47 -23.08 15.02
C CYS A 305 -0.07 -24.43 14.56
N ALA A 306 0.56 -25.06 13.55
CA ALA A 306 0.15 -26.37 13.08
C ALA A 306 0.28 -27.44 14.17
N LEU A 307 1.41 -27.46 14.89
CA LEU A 307 1.64 -28.36 16.02
C LEU A 307 0.64 -28.13 17.15
N TRP A 308 0.32 -26.86 17.44
CA TRP A 308 -0.71 -26.53 18.43
C TRP A 308 -2.10 -27.03 18.02
N LEU A 309 -2.47 -26.90 16.74
CA LEU A 309 -3.76 -27.37 16.22
C LEU A 309 -3.87 -28.90 16.27
N GLU A 310 -2.79 -29.62 15.92
CA GLU A 310 -2.75 -31.07 16.03
C GLU A 310 -2.91 -31.53 17.49
N ALA A 311 -2.22 -30.86 18.42
CA ALA A 311 -2.34 -31.13 19.85
C ALA A 311 -3.74 -30.79 20.40
N ALA A 312 -4.38 -29.73 19.91
CA ALA A 312 -5.73 -29.35 20.32
C ALA A 312 -6.83 -30.25 19.72
N ALA A 313 -6.52 -30.96 18.63
CA ALA A 313 -7.44 -31.88 17.97
C ALA A 313 -7.37 -33.32 18.52
N ALA A 314 -6.28 -33.67 19.21
CA ALA A 314 -6.06 -34.97 19.86
C ALA A 314 -6.78 -35.09 21.21
#